data_AF-K0PZN2-F1
#
_entry.id   AF-K0PZN2-F1
#
_cell.length_a   1.000
_cell.length_b   1.000
_cell.length_c   1.000
_cell.angle_alpha   90.00
_cell.angle_beta   90.00
_cell.angle_gamma   90.00
#
_symmetry.space_group_name_H-M   'P 1'
#
loop_
_entity.id
_entity.type
_entity.pdbx_description
1 polymer ?
#
loop_
_entity_poly.entity_id
_entity_poly.type
_entity_poly.pdbx_seq_one_letter_code
_entity_poly.pdbx_strand_id
1 'polypeptide(L)'
;MSTFQALKSSLSRLQKDRHGNFGIMSAILVPVLIGTAGVAIDFSNMVLQQRQLQEASDAAALAAAAALVKGTVTDGTAAEALAKDFVVGQMVNYLSSTDATSLRNSTTASVTTTTTATSKSYKVKVNAAYAMSLTPLMNVFGKKTVNIASSSSTSSGTSEVKSALSMTLALDESGSMLADTTTKLNDNKCEHFNTSGRSLGTYKPCYVKKIDALKTAANLLLDQLDKADPTSKYSRTNAIGWSSKIQVSSTFAWGTLRTRSDVINVLAAGGGTESGAPMKSAYEGLTTTDSKSETQVHLSVGNTNLTKYIVLMTDGENNASSSDATTLTYCTKAKDKGIKIYSVAFMAPTAGKNLLLSCASGAGYYFQAESMSDLLKAFTAIGSEASSEKVLVTQ
;
A
#
# COMPACT_ATOMS: atom_id res chain seq x y z
N MET A 1 -37.15 67.38 70.91
CA MET A 1 -36.62 66.00 70.95
C MET A 1 -35.38 65.96 70.08
N SER A 2 -34.26 65.48 70.64
CA SER A 2 -32.90 65.72 70.12
C SER A 2 -32.62 64.97 68.81
N THR A 3 -32.16 65.69 67.79
CA THR A 3 -31.67 65.15 66.50
C THR A 3 -30.58 64.08 66.69
N PHE A 4 -29.82 64.18 67.78
CA PHE A 4 -28.80 63.20 68.15
C PHE A 4 -29.37 61.82 68.51
N GLN A 5 -30.56 61.76 69.11
CA GLN A 5 -31.22 60.51 69.46
C GLN A 5 -31.79 59.81 68.21
N ALA A 6 -32.33 60.58 67.28
CA ALA A 6 -32.80 60.06 65.99
C ALA A 6 -31.63 59.46 65.18
N LEU A 7 -30.50 60.18 65.09
CA LEU A 7 -29.27 59.71 64.43
C LEU A 7 -28.72 58.44 65.09
N LYS A 8 -28.68 58.40 66.42
CA LYS A 8 -28.21 57.21 67.18
C LYS A 8 -29.11 56.00 66.98
N SER A 9 -30.43 56.20 66.88
CA SER A 9 -31.38 55.11 66.60
C SER A 9 -31.26 54.58 65.17
N SER A 10 -31.09 55.46 64.17
CA SER A 10 -30.92 55.09 62.77
C SER A 10 -29.60 54.37 62.53
N LEU A 11 -28.51 54.79 63.21
CA LEU A 11 -27.21 54.14 63.13
C LEU A 11 -27.22 52.76 63.81
N SER A 12 -27.93 52.62 64.94
CA SER A 12 -28.15 51.31 65.57
C SER A 12 -29.01 50.38 64.72
N ARG A 13 -30.01 50.92 63.99
CA ARG A 13 -30.82 50.17 63.01
C ARG A 13 -29.97 49.68 61.85
N LEU A 14 -29.12 50.54 61.28
CA LEU A 14 -28.19 50.18 60.20
C LEU A 14 -27.18 49.12 60.64
N GLN A 15 -26.67 49.22 61.87
CA GLN A 15 -25.71 48.25 62.43
C GLN A 15 -26.33 46.88 62.77
N LYS A 16 -27.64 46.84 63.05
CA LYS A 16 -28.41 45.60 63.25
C LYS A 16 -29.03 45.07 61.95
N ASP A 17 -28.87 45.78 60.84
CA ASP A 17 -29.49 45.44 59.57
C ASP A 17 -28.75 44.29 58.89
N ARG A 18 -29.29 43.07 58.99
CA ARG A 18 -28.71 41.87 58.35
C ARG A 18 -29.09 41.75 56.88
N HIS A 19 -29.98 42.59 56.35
CA HIS A 19 -30.36 42.57 54.94
C HIS A 19 -29.17 42.96 54.02
N GLY A 20 -28.17 43.68 54.53
CA GLY A 20 -26.94 44.02 53.79
C GLY A 20 -25.89 42.91 53.70
N ASN A 21 -25.97 41.86 54.54
CA ASN A 21 -25.00 40.76 54.52
C ASN A 21 -25.06 39.97 53.21
N PHE A 22 -26.25 39.86 52.63
CA PHE A 22 -26.43 39.30 51.28
C PHE A 22 -25.68 40.14 50.25
N GLY A 23 -25.81 41.47 50.28
CA GLY A 23 -25.09 42.37 49.38
C GLY A 23 -23.57 42.26 49.50
N ILE A 24 -23.03 42.13 50.72
CA ILE A 24 -21.59 41.97 50.96
C ILE A 24 -21.10 40.60 50.46
N MET A 25 -21.81 39.51 50.76
CA MET A 25 -21.47 38.18 50.27
C MET A 25 -21.56 38.09 48.74
N SER A 26 -22.60 38.67 48.14
CA SER A 26 -22.76 38.75 46.68
C SER A 26 -21.67 39.61 46.03
N ALA A 27 -21.30 40.74 46.63
CA ALA A 27 -20.24 41.61 46.11
C ALA A 27 -18.87 40.94 46.07
N ILE A 28 -18.60 40.00 46.99
CA ILE A 28 -17.35 39.20 47.01
C ILE A 28 -17.46 38.00 46.07
N LEU A 29 -18.61 37.31 46.04
CA LEU A 29 -18.78 36.08 45.24
C LEU A 29 -18.89 36.34 43.74
N VAL A 30 -19.52 37.44 43.31
CA VAL A 30 -19.73 37.73 41.88
C VAL A 30 -18.40 37.84 41.12
N PRO A 31 -17.39 38.61 41.57
CA PRO A 31 -16.08 38.62 40.93
C PRO A 31 -15.38 37.26 40.89
N VAL A 32 -15.52 36.46 41.95
CA VAL A 32 -14.92 35.11 42.02
C VAL A 32 -15.57 34.18 40.99
N LEU A 33 -16.90 34.16 40.91
CA LEU A 33 -17.65 33.34 39.96
C LEU A 33 -17.32 33.72 38.51
N ILE A 34 -17.31 35.02 38.19
CA ILE A 34 -16.93 35.51 36.87
C ILE A 34 -15.48 35.11 36.56
N GLY A 35 -14.55 35.29 37.51
CA GLY A 35 -13.15 34.88 37.35
C GLY A 35 -13.01 33.39 37.05
N THR A 36 -13.74 32.52 37.76
CA THR A 36 -13.71 31.07 37.51
C THR A 36 -14.30 30.69 36.15
N ALA A 37 -15.35 31.37 35.70
CA ALA A 37 -15.93 31.14 34.37
C ALA A 37 -14.95 31.58 33.26
N GLY A 38 -14.22 32.68 33.45
CA GLY A 38 -13.17 33.12 32.54
C GLY A 38 -12.05 32.09 32.38
N VAL A 39 -11.52 31.60 33.52
CA VAL A 39 -10.51 30.55 33.53
C VAL A 39 -11.00 29.28 32.83
N ALA A 40 -12.27 28.89 33.01
CA ALA A 40 -12.84 27.69 32.38
C ALA A 40 -12.92 27.81 30.85
N ILE A 41 -13.29 28.98 30.33
CA ILE A 41 -13.34 29.24 28.88
C ILE A 41 -11.93 29.22 28.29
N ASP A 42 -10.99 29.93 28.92
CA ASP A 42 -9.59 29.97 28.46
C ASP A 42 -8.93 28.59 28.53
N PHE A 43 -9.21 27.80 29.56
CA PHE A 43 -8.74 26.42 29.66
C PHE A 43 -9.29 25.54 28.54
N SER A 44 -10.58 25.67 28.23
CA SER A 44 -11.22 24.91 27.15
C SER A 44 -10.61 25.26 25.78
N ASN A 45 -10.39 26.56 25.52
CA ASN A 45 -9.74 27.05 24.31
C ASN A 45 -8.28 26.58 24.21
N MET A 46 -7.55 26.62 25.33
CA MET A 46 -6.18 26.13 25.40
C MET A 46 -6.10 24.64 25.02
N VAL A 47 -6.97 23.81 25.59
CA VAL A 47 -7.01 22.37 25.29
C VAL A 47 -7.35 22.12 23.82
N LEU A 48 -8.31 22.87 23.25
CA LEU A 48 -8.67 22.75 21.84
C LEU A 48 -7.50 23.11 20.92
N GLN A 49 -6.86 24.25 21.17
CA GLN A 49 -5.72 24.72 20.36
C GLN A 49 -4.50 23.82 20.51
N GLN A 50 -4.26 23.26 21.69
CA GLN A 50 -3.19 22.29 21.90
C GLN A 50 -3.40 21.02 21.06
N ARG A 51 -4.64 20.50 20.99
CA ARG A 51 -4.96 19.35 20.14
C ARG A 51 -4.77 19.66 18.66
N GLN A 52 -5.26 20.80 18.18
CA GLN A 52 -5.12 21.21 16.78
C GLN A 52 -3.64 21.41 16.40
N LEU A 53 -2.85 22.02 17.29
CA LEU A 53 -1.41 22.21 17.09
C LEU A 53 -0.68 20.85 17.04
N GLN A 54 -1.08 19.88 17.86
CA GLN A 54 -0.53 18.52 17.84
C GLN A 54 -0.86 17.80 16.53
N GLU A 55 -2.14 17.80 16.11
CA GLU A 55 -2.56 17.18 14.85
C GLU A 55 -1.86 17.79 13.63
N ALA A 56 -1.72 19.12 13.60
CA ALA A 56 -0.98 19.82 12.56
C ALA A 56 0.52 19.44 12.56
N SER A 57 1.12 19.29 13.74
CA SER A 57 2.54 18.90 13.89
C SER A 57 2.77 17.46 13.43
N ASP A 58 1.87 16.53 13.78
CA ASP A 58 1.94 15.12 13.38
C ASP A 58 1.78 14.97 11.85
N ALA A 59 0.81 15.67 11.27
CA ALA A 59 0.59 15.67 9.83
C ALA A 59 1.78 16.30 9.08
N ALA A 60 2.36 17.38 9.60
CA ALA A 60 3.54 18.01 9.02
C ALA A 60 4.78 17.11 9.08
N ALA A 61 5.02 16.45 10.22
CA ALA A 61 6.12 15.52 10.38
C ALA A 61 6.00 14.34 9.42
N LEU A 62 4.79 13.78 9.24
CA LEU A 62 4.53 12.72 8.28
C LEU A 62 4.68 13.18 6.82
N ALA A 63 4.15 14.35 6.47
CA ALA A 63 4.22 14.89 5.12
C ALA A 63 5.67 15.17 4.69
N ALA A 64 6.48 15.77 5.58
CA ALA A 64 7.89 16.02 5.32
C ALA A 64 8.70 14.72 5.20
N ALA A 65 8.41 13.72 6.05
CA ALA A 65 9.06 12.42 5.99
C ALA A 65 8.71 11.66 4.69
N ALA A 66 7.44 11.69 4.26
CA ALA A 66 6.98 11.10 3.00
C ALA A 66 7.58 11.79 1.77
N ALA A 67 7.72 13.12 1.79
CA ALA A 67 8.28 13.89 0.69
C ALA A 67 9.79 13.64 0.50
N LEU A 68 10.54 13.42 1.59
CA LEU A 68 11.94 12.98 1.57
C LEU A 68 12.08 11.57 0.96
N VAL A 69 11.20 10.65 1.34
CA VAL A 69 11.22 9.26 0.84
C VAL A 69 10.85 9.18 -0.65
N LYS A 70 9.84 9.95 -1.09
CA LYS A 70 9.41 9.99 -2.50
C LYS A 70 10.41 10.70 -3.42
N GLY A 71 11.46 11.32 -2.86
CA GLY A 71 12.43 12.12 -3.61
C GLY A 71 11.85 13.43 -4.18
N THR A 72 10.71 13.89 -3.65
CA THR A 72 10.09 15.16 -4.06
C THR A 72 10.87 16.36 -3.49
N VAL A 73 11.49 16.16 -2.32
CA VAL A 73 12.50 17.07 -1.75
C VAL A 73 13.78 16.27 -1.54
N THR A 74 14.88 16.77 -2.10
CA THR A 74 16.19 16.09 -2.09
C THR A 74 17.02 16.42 -0.84
N ASP A 75 16.71 17.54 -0.18
CA ASP A 75 17.49 18.08 0.93
C ASP A 75 16.68 18.15 2.23
N GLY A 76 17.35 17.87 3.36
CA GLY A 76 16.75 17.95 4.69
C GLY A 76 16.23 19.36 5.03
N THR A 77 16.90 20.41 4.55
CA THR A 77 16.49 21.82 4.73
C THR A 77 15.19 22.14 3.99
N ALA A 78 14.98 21.58 2.81
CA ALA A 78 13.74 21.75 2.05
C ALA A 78 12.57 21.02 2.74
N ALA A 79 12.83 19.85 3.33
CA ALA A 79 11.84 19.14 4.12
C ALA A 79 11.51 19.84 5.45
N GLU A 80 12.47 20.51 6.08
CA GLU A 80 12.23 21.37 7.24
C GLU A 80 11.34 22.57 6.89
N ALA A 81 11.60 23.21 5.75
CA ALA A 81 10.76 24.31 5.26
C ALA A 81 9.33 23.82 4.96
N LEU A 82 9.21 22.66 4.30
CA LEU A 82 7.92 22.03 4.02
C LEU A 82 7.15 21.72 5.30
N ALA A 83 7.80 21.16 6.32
CA ALA A 83 7.16 20.87 7.61
C ALA A 83 6.64 22.15 8.27
N LYS A 84 7.44 23.23 8.28
CA LYS A 84 7.01 24.52 8.84
C LYS A 84 5.81 25.10 8.11
N ASP A 85 5.84 25.08 6.78
CA ASP A 85 4.76 25.60 5.94
C ASP A 85 3.48 24.76 6.08
N PHE A 86 3.62 23.45 6.28
CA PHE A 86 2.49 22.56 6.52
C PHE A 86 1.80 22.85 7.87
N VAL A 87 2.57 23.01 8.95
CA VAL A 87 2.00 23.38 10.27
C VAL A 87 1.22 24.70 10.17
N VAL A 88 1.81 25.72 9.54
CA VAL A 88 1.15 27.02 9.37
C VAL A 88 -0.08 26.91 8.48
N GLY A 89 0.01 26.16 7.38
CA GLY A 89 -1.11 25.94 6.46
C GLY A 89 -2.31 25.26 7.12
N GLN A 90 -2.08 24.31 8.03
CA GLN A 90 -3.16 23.66 8.78
C GLN A 90 -3.78 24.60 9.84
N MET A 91 -2.99 25.54 10.36
CA MET A 91 -3.41 26.45 11.43
C MET A 91 -3.92 27.81 10.96
N VAL A 92 -3.78 28.15 9.68
CA VAL A 92 -4.14 29.48 9.14
C VAL A 92 -5.61 29.83 9.31
N ASN A 93 -6.50 28.83 9.37
CA ASN A 93 -7.93 29.02 9.59
C ASN A 93 -8.31 29.24 11.07
N TYR A 94 -7.37 28.98 11.98
CA TYR A 94 -7.58 29.04 13.43
C TYR A 94 -6.78 30.15 14.11
N LEU A 95 -5.89 30.83 13.37
CA LEU A 95 -4.97 31.85 13.87
C LEU A 95 -5.14 33.19 13.15
N SER A 96 -4.81 34.27 13.85
CA SER A 96 -4.64 35.58 13.21
C SER A 96 -3.36 35.59 12.34
N SER A 97 -3.27 36.51 11.37
CA SER A 97 -2.09 36.62 10.49
C SER A 97 -0.79 36.91 11.25
N THR A 98 -0.88 37.61 12.38
CA THR A 98 0.24 37.89 13.28
C THR A 98 0.67 36.64 14.04
N ASP A 99 -0.31 35.85 14.53
CA ASP A 99 -0.04 34.61 15.24
C ASP A 99 0.52 33.53 14.31
N ALA A 100 0.04 33.46 13.07
CA ALA A 100 0.58 32.56 12.03
C ALA A 100 2.07 32.84 11.73
N THR A 101 2.48 34.12 11.72
CA THR A 101 3.89 34.50 11.54
C THR A 101 4.72 34.14 12.76
N SER A 102 4.17 34.35 13.97
CA SER A 102 4.85 33.97 15.21
C SER A 102 5.05 32.45 15.31
N LEU A 103 4.03 31.68 14.92
CA LEU A 103 4.05 30.22 14.86
C LEU A 103 5.09 29.71 13.86
N ARG A 104 5.21 30.33 12.69
CA ARG A 104 6.23 29.94 11.70
C ARG A 104 7.65 30.12 12.24
N ASN A 105 7.90 31.22 12.95
CA ASN A 105 9.22 31.56 13.47
C ASN A 105 9.63 30.71 14.69
N SER A 106 8.66 30.31 15.50
CA SER A 106 8.86 29.44 16.66
C SER A 106 8.83 27.95 16.32
N THR A 107 8.26 27.56 15.17
CA THR A 107 8.25 26.17 14.72
C THR A 107 9.66 25.76 14.29
N THR A 108 10.19 24.77 14.99
CA THR A 108 11.46 24.14 14.68
C THR A 108 11.19 22.75 14.10
N ALA A 109 11.58 22.56 12.85
CA ALA A 109 11.66 21.24 12.24
C ALA A 109 13.13 20.85 12.19
N SER A 110 13.45 19.62 12.58
CA SER A 110 14.80 19.07 12.48
C SER A 110 14.71 17.71 11.79
N VAL A 111 15.48 17.55 10.71
CA VAL A 111 15.59 16.28 9.99
C VAL A 111 16.91 15.60 10.37
N THR A 112 16.84 14.50 11.10
CA THR A 112 18.01 13.65 11.34
C THR A 112 18.04 12.56 10.28
N THR A 113 19.03 12.63 9.39
CA THR A 113 19.28 11.57 8.41
C THR A 113 20.26 10.58 9.03
N THR A 114 19.85 9.32 9.17
CA THR A 114 20.78 8.24 9.53
C THR A 114 21.02 7.40 8.27
N THR A 115 22.22 7.53 7.72
CA THR A 115 22.71 6.77 6.58
C THR A 115 23.54 5.59 7.08
N THR A 116 23.07 4.37 6.84
CA THR A 116 23.90 3.17 6.90
C THR A 116 24.28 2.79 5.45
N ALA A 117 25.31 1.96 5.23
CA ALA A 117 25.74 1.51 3.90
C ALA A 117 24.60 0.94 3.02
N THR A 118 23.46 0.58 3.62
CA THR A 118 22.31 -0.09 2.99
C THR A 118 20.94 0.53 3.33
N SER A 119 20.88 1.66 4.05
CA SER A 119 19.60 2.29 4.41
C SER A 119 19.72 3.80 4.64
N LYS A 120 18.68 4.54 4.23
CA LYS A 120 18.49 5.95 4.59
C LYS A 120 17.21 6.07 5.40
N SER A 121 17.35 6.35 6.69
CA SER A 121 16.21 6.70 7.54
C SER A 121 16.17 8.19 7.78
N TYR A 122 14.98 8.77 7.67
CA TYR A 122 14.70 10.17 7.94
C TYR A 122 13.84 10.25 9.18
N LYS A 123 14.42 10.74 10.27
CA LYS A 123 13.67 11.08 11.47
C LYS A 123 13.34 12.56 11.42
N VAL A 124 12.07 12.88 11.26
CA VAL A 124 11.58 14.26 11.24
C VAL A 124 10.97 14.56 12.61
N LYS A 125 11.54 15.53 13.31
CA LYS A 125 10.95 16.07 14.53
C LYS A 125 10.44 17.48 14.25
N VAL A 126 9.18 17.73 14.58
CA VAL A 126 8.53 19.03 14.45
C VAL A 126 8.11 19.48 15.85
N ASN A 127 8.65 20.60 16.32
CA ASN A 127 8.18 21.26 17.52
C ASN A 127 7.60 22.61 17.12
N ALA A 128 6.35 22.85 17.51
CA ALA A 128 5.66 24.10 17.25
C ALA A 128 5.23 24.71 18.58
N ALA A 129 5.39 26.01 18.75
CA ALA A 129 4.97 26.70 19.96
C ALA A 129 4.43 28.10 19.62
N TYR A 130 3.36 28.56 20.24
CA TYR A 130 2.95 29.95 20.08
C TYR A 130 2.23 30.46 21.31
N ALA A 131 2.24 31.77 21.48
CA ALA A 131 1.55 32.44 22.57
C ALA A 131 0.08 32.66 22.20
N MET A 132 -0.82 31.86 22.78
CA MET A 132 -2.26 32.10 22.68
C MET A 132 -2.62 33.34 23.51
N SER A 133 -3.42 34.25 22.93
CA SER A 133 -4.02 35.36 23.64
C SER A 133 -5.19 34.87 24.50
N LEU A 134 -5.16 35.20 25.79
CA LEU A 134 -6.25 34.86 26.71
C LEU A 134 -7.41 35.86 26.57
N THR A 135 -8.59 35.48 27.06
CA THR A 135 -9.73 36.40 27.08
C THR A 135 -9.44 37.66 27.90
N PRO A 136 -10.09 38.80 27.62
CA PRO A 136 -9.93 40.04 28.40
C PRO A 136 -10.15 39.87 29.91
N LEU A 137 -10.87 38.82 30.32
CA LEU A 137 -11.15 38.50 31.70
C LEU A 137 -9.90 38.01 32.46
N MET A 138 -8.95 37.36 31.78
CA MET A 138 -7.67 36.95 32.37
C MET A 138 -6.68 38.10 32.53
N ASN A 139 -6.88 39.22 31.82
CA ASN A 139 -6.08 40.43 32.01
C ASN A 139 -6.22 40.99 33.44
N VAL A 140 -7.36 40.77 34.09
CA VAL A 140 -7.60 41.15 35.49
C VAL A 140 -6.65 40.41 36.44
N PHE A 141 -6.25 39.20 36.08
CA PHE A 141 -5.29 38.38 36.81
C PHE A 141 -3.84 38.57 36.34
N GLY A 142 -3.57 39.57 35.49
CA GLY A 142 -2.22 39.90 35.01
C GLY A 142 -1.64 38.91 33.99
N LYS A 143 -2.45 38.00 33.45
CA LYS A 143 -2.02 37.02 32.43
C LYS A 143 -2.69 37.36 31.10
N LYS A 144 -1.88 37.85 30.15
CA LYS A 144 -2.36 38.26 28.81
C LYS A 144 -2.22 37.14 27.77
N THR A 145 -1.23 36.27 27.97
CA THR A 145 -0.92 35.18 27.04
C THR A 145 -0.52 33.92 27.80
N VAL A 146 -0.73 32.77 27.17
CA VAL A 146 -0.22 31.46 27.62
C VAL A 146 0.51 30.81 26.45
N ASN A 147 1.66 30.20 26.73
CA ASN A 147 2.44 29.51 25.70
C ASN A 147 1.88 28.09 25.51
N ILE A 148 1.47 27.77 24.28
CA ILE A 148 1.05 26.42 23.90
C ILE A 148 2.17 25.82 23.07
N ALA A 149 2.58 24.59 23.40
CA ALA A 149 3.64 23.87 22.70
C ALA A 149 3.17 22.48 22.29
N SER A 150 3.66 22.03 21.15
CA SER A 150 3.49 20.70 20.57
C SER A 150 4.86 20.13 20.21
N SER A 151 5.02 18.83 20.40
CA SER A 151 6.19 18.09 19.91
C SER A 151 5.71 16.83 19.21
N SER A 152 6.09 16.68 17.95
CA SER A 152 5.85 15.49 17.16
C SER A 152 7.17 14.94 16.64
N SER A 153 7.28 13.62 16.61
CA SER A 153 8.38 12.97 15.91
C SER A 153 7.86 11.78 15.13
N THR A 154 8.12 11.78 13.84
CA THR A 154 7.88 10.66 12.95
C THR A 154 9.22 10.15 12.45
N SER A 155 9.27 8.85 12.18
CA SER A 155 10.39 8.22 11.51
C SER A 155 9.82 7.61 10.24
N SER A 156 10.41 7.94 9.09
CA SER A 156 10.13 7.24 7.85
C SER A 156 11.45 6.90 7.18
N GLY A 157 11.63 5.65 6.83
CA GLY A 157 12.85 5.19 6.17
C GLY A 157 12.55 4.55 4.84
N THR A 158 13.48 4.73 3.91
CA THR A 158 13.67 3.73 2.87
C THR A 158 14.45 2.58 3.50
N SER A 159 13.72 1.57 3.97
CA SER A 159 14.35 0.27 4.11
C SER A 159 14.52 -0.26 2.69
N GLU A 160 15.75 -0.35 2.19
CA GLU A 160 16.06 -1.26 1.08
C GLU A 160 15.86 -2.71 1.58
N VAL A 161 14.64 -3.07 1.97
CA VAL A 161 14.24 -4.45 1.82
C VAL A 161 14.15 -4.64 0.31
N LYS A 162 15.29 -5.00 -0.31
CA LYS A 162 15.36 -5.49 -1.68
C LYS A 162 14.56 -6.77 -1.71
N SER A 163 13.24 -6.64 -1.82
CA SER A 163 12.33 -7.75 -1.99
C SER A 163 12.61 -8.33 -3.37
N ALA A 164 13.44 -9.35 -3.38
CA ALA A 164 13.68 -10.14 -4.57
C ALA A 164 12.45 -11.03 -4.82
N LEU A 165 12.32 -11.52 -6.05
CA LEU A 165 11.27 -12.46 -6.39
C LEU A 165 11.81 -13.66 -7.15
N SER A 166 11.18 -14.81 -6.89
CA SER A 166 11.26 -16.01 -7.72
C SER A 166 9.87 -16.28 -8.27
N MET A 167 9.72 -16.34 -9.59
CA MET A 167 8.42 -16.58 -10.24
C MET A 167 8.46 -17.75 -11.21
N THR A 168 7.51 -18.67 -11.07
CA THR A 168 7.25 -19.73 -12.05
C THR A 168 5.98 -19.45 -12.83
N LEU A 169 6.06 -19.42 -14.15
CA LEU A 169 4.88 -19.38 -15.03
C LEU A 169 4.53 -20.81 -15.46
N ALA A 170 3.43 -21.35 -14.95
CA ALA A 170 2.88 -22.65 -15.36
C ALA A 170 1.73 -22.42 -16.35
N LEU A 171 2.02 -22.63 -17.63
CA LEU A 171 1.20 -22.18 -18.76
C LEU A 171 0.66 -23.35 -19.57
N ASP A 172 -0.66 -23.40 -19.69
CA ASP A 172 -1.36 -24.41 -20.48
C ASP A 172 -1.14 -24.21 -21.98
N GLU A 173 -0.75 -25.29 -22.65
CA GLU A 173 -0.65 -25.41 -24.10
C GLU A 173 -1.41 -26.65 -24.60
N SER A 174 -2.49 -27.03 -23.92
CA SER A 174 -3.39 -28.08 -24.37
C SER A 174 -4.08 -27.75 -25.70
N GLY A 175 -4.69 -28.75 -26.34
CA GLY A 175 -5.32 -28.59 -27.65
C GLY A 175 -6.44 -27.54 -27.68
N SER A 176 -7.10 -27.25 -26.56
CA SER A 176 -8.08 -26.16 -26.44
C SER A 176 -7.48 -24.78 -26.73
N MET A 177 -6.17 -24.61 -26.50
CA MET A 177 -5.44 -23.38 -26.79
C MET A 177 -5.23 -23.09 -28.30
N LEU A 178 -5.58 -24.04 -29.18
CA LEU A 178 -5.68 -23.81 -30.64
C LEU A 178 -6.97 -23.08 -31.03
N ALA A 179 -7.93 -22.97 -30.13
CA ALA A 179 -9.19 -22.28 -30.40
C ALA A 179 -8.97 -20.80 -30.71
N ASP A 180 -9.87 -20.26 -31.53
CA ASP A 180 -9.89 -18.85 -31.89
C ASP A 180 -10.32 -17.97 -30.71
N THR A 181 -9.65 -16.83 -30.57
CA THR A 181 -10.13 -15.72 -29.75
C THR A 181 -11.13 -14.86 -30.54
N THR A 182 -11.59 -13.78 -29.94
CA THR A 182 -12.44 -12.78 -30.61
C THR A 182 -11.66 -11.74 -31.41
N THR A 183 -10.33 -11.72 -31.35
CA THR A 183 -9.47 -10.72 -32.00
C THR A 183 -9.20 -11.10 -33.45
N LYS A 184 -9.67 -10.28 -34.40
CA LYS A 184 -9.49 -10.53 -35.84
C LYS A 184 -8.07 -10.27 -36.31
N LEU A 185 -7.59 -11.13 -37.20
CA LEU A 185 -6.36 -10.95 -37.98
C LEU A 185 -6.68 -10.51 -39.41
N ASN A 186 -5.76 -9.79 -40.02
CA ASN A 186 -5.87 -9.33 -41.42
C ASN A 186 -5.40 -10.40 -42.43
N ASP A 187 -5.32 -11.66 -42.00
CA ASP A 187 -4.76 -12.74 -42.80
C ASP A 187 -5.70 -13.27 -43.87
N ASN A 188 -5.09 -13.81 -44.92
CA ASN A 188 -5.81 -14.25 -46.10
C ASN A 188 -6.41 -15.67 -45.99
N LYS A 189 -5.90 -16.56 -45.14
CA LYS A 189 -6.48 -17.87 -44.81
C LYS A 189 -5.83 -18.39 -43.53
N CYS A 190 -6.60 -19.02 -42.66
CA CYS A 190 -6.11 -19.65 -41.43
C CYS A 190 -6.93 -20.88 -41.11
N GLU A 191 -6.33 -21.83 -40.42
CA GLU A 191 -7.01 -23.03 -39.93
C GLU A 191 -7.75 -22.72 -38.64
N HIS A 192 -9.01 -23.14 -38.55
CA HIS A 192 -9.87 -22.96 -37.38
C HIS A 192 -9.88 -24.23 -36.54
N PHE A 193 -9.94 -24.08 -35.23
CA PHE A 193 -10.02 -25.20 -34.30
C PHE A 193 -11.16 -24.99 -33.31
N ASN A 194 -11.82 -26.07 -32.92
CA ASN A 194 -12.76 -26.02 -31.81
C ASN A 194 -12.04 -26.09 -30.45
N THR A 195 -12.80 -25.98 -29.37
CA THR A 195 -12.31 -26.07 -27.98
C THR A 195 -11.78 -27.45 -27.60
N SER A 196 -11.89 -28.46 -28.46
CA SER A 196 -11.29 -29.78 -28.28
C SER A 196 -9.97 -29.94 -29.06
N GLY A 197 -9.48 -28.88 -29.72
CA GLY A 197 -8.28 -28.92 -30.56
C GLY A 197 -8.47 -29.61 -31.92
N ARG A 198 -9.72 -29.85 -32.35
CA ARG A 198 -10.01 -30.45 -33.66
C ARG A 198 -10.10 -29.37 -34.74
N SER A 199 -9.40 -29.60 -35.85
CA SER A 199 -9.49 -28.73 -37.03
C SER A 199 -10.90 -28.71 -37.61
N LEU A 200 -11.41 -27.50 -37.80
CA LEU A 200 -12.69 -27.18 -38.45
C LEU A 200 -12.50 -26.81 -39.93
N GLY A 201 -11.26 -26.86 -40.42
CA GLY A 201 -10.88 -26.47 -41.78
C GLY A 201 -10.37 -25.03 -41.88
N THR A 202 -10.02 -24.63 -43.10
CA THR A 202 -9.37 -23.34 -43.39
C THR A 202 -10.34 -22.38 -44.04
N TYR A 203 -10.69 -21.28 -43.37
CA TYR A 203 -11.62 -20.27 -43.89
C TYR A 203 -11.30 -18.85 -43.35
N LYS A 204 -12.17 -17.87 -43.69
CA LYS A 204 -12.10 -16.47 -43.24
C LYS A 204 -13.35 -16.12 -42.45
N PRO A 205 -13.32 -15.13 -41.53
CA PRO A 205 -12.16 -14.31 -41.15
C PRO A 205 -11.22 -15.02 -40.16
N CYS A 206 -9.97 -14.58 -40.09
CA CYS A 206 -8.97 -15.13 -39.18
C CYS A 206 -8.98 -14.48 -37.82
N TYR A 207 -8.61 -15.24 -36.80
CA TYR A 207 -8.54 -14.79 -35.42
C TYR A 207 -7.21 -15.19 -34.78
N VAL A 208 -6.78 -14.39 -33.81
CA VAL A 208 -5.63 -14.73 -32.95
C VAL A 208 -5.96 -16.00 -32.18
N LYS A 209 -5.04 -16.96 -32.14
CA LYS A 209 -5.21 -18.18 -31.35
C LYS A 209 -5.01 -17.90 -29.87
N LYS A 210 -5.67 -18.69 -29.01
CA LYS A 210 -5.49 -18.55 -27.55
C LYS A 210 -4.02 -18.68 -27.13
N ILE A 211 -3.26 -19.58 -27.75
CA ILE A 211 -1.83 -19.76 -27.46
C ILE A 211 -1.00 -18.52 -27.81
N ASP A 212 -1.28 -17.84 -28.93
CA ASP A 212 -0.56 -16.62 -29.33
C ASP A 212 -0.91 -15.44 -28.42
N ALA A 213 -2.17 -15.35 -28.00
CA ALA A 213 -2.60 -14.40 -26.98
C ALA A 213 -1.86 -14.64 -25.65
N LEU A 214 -1.70 -15.90 -25.24
CA LEU A 214 -0.94 -16.27 -24.04
C LEU A 214 0.54 -15.89 -24.15
N LYS A 215 1.19 -16.19 -25.28
CA LYS A 215 2.59 -15.77 -25.52
C LYS A 215 2.76 -14.26 -25.38
N THR A 216 1.83 -13.50 -25.94
CA THR A 216 1.83 -12.03 -25.84
C THR A 216 1.66 -11.58 -24.39
N ALA A 217 0.68 -12.13 -23.68
CA ALA A 217 0.40 -11.80 -22.29
C ALA A 217 1.58 -12.12 -21.35
N ALA A 218 2.16 -13.32 -21.49
CA ALA A 218 3.32 -13.74 -20.72
C ALA A 218 4.52 -12.84 -20.96
N ASN A 219 4.79 -12.45 -22.22
CA ASN A 219 5.86 -11.50 -22.53
C ASN A 219 5.61 -10.12 -21.91
N LEU A 220 4.38 -9.60 -21.90
CA LEU A 220 4.05 -8.33 -21.23
C LEU A 220 4.32 -8.36 -19.72
N LEU A 221 4.00 -9.47 -19.05
CA LEU A 221 4.33 -9.66 -17.64
C LEU A 221 5.83 -9.59 -17.42
N LEU A 222 6.59 -10.34 -18.23
CA LEU A 222 8.05 -10.36 -18.15
C LEU A 222 8.65 -8.98 -18.48
N ASP A 223 8.04 -8.18 -19.36
CA ASP A 223 8.47 -6.81 -19.66
C ASP A 223 8.33 -5.90 -18.42
N GLN A 224 7.27 -6.08 -17.61
CA GLN A 224 7.15 -5.36 -16.34
C GLN A 224 8.27 -5.75 -15.36
N LEU A 225 8.67 -7.02 -15.35
CA LEU A 225 9.77 -7.50 -14.52
C LEU A 225 11.12 -6.94 -14.99
N ASP A 226 11.39 -6.92 -16.29
CA ASP A 226 12.62 -6.36 -16.86
C ASP A 226 12.70 -4.85 -16.63
N LYS A 227 11.58 -4.14 -16.76
CA LYS A 227 11.50 -2.70 -16.45
C LYS A 227 11.81 -2.41 -14.98
N ALA A 228 11.39 -3.28 -14.08
CA ALA A 228 11.62 -3.14 -12.64
C ALA A 228 13.00 -3.64 -12.20
N ASP A 229 13.63 -4.54 -12.95
CA ASP A 229 14.97 -5.08 -12.68
C ASP A 229 15.83 -5.15 -13.96
N PRO A 230 16.27 -3.98 -14.50
CA PRO A 230 17.01 -3.94 -15.77
C PRO A 230 18.35 -4.68 -15.73
N THR A 231 18.88 -4.93 -14.53
CA THR A 231 20.15 -5.63 -14.31
C THR A 231 19.98 -7.10 -13.92
N SER A 232 18.73 -7.60 -13.86
CA SER A 232 18.40 -8.99 -13.54
C SER A 232 18.97 -9.46 -12.18
N LYS A 233 19.08 -8.58 -11.19
CA LYS A 233 19.70 -8.89 -9.88
C LYS A 233 18.69 -9.38 -8.84
N TYR A 234 17.40 -9.12 -9.05
CA TYR A 234 16.34 -9.32 -8.05
C TYR A 234 15.25 -10.25 -8.52
N SER A 235 15.05 -10.44 -9.82
CA SER A 235 14.12 -11.43 -10.37
C SER A 235 14.85 -12.68 -10.81
N ARG A 236 14.39 -13.83 -10.30
CA ARG A 236 14.61 -15.13 -10.93
C ARG A 236 13.30 -15.62 -11.47
N THR A 237 13.31 -16.06 -12.73
CA THR A 237 12.11 -16.60 -13.35
C THR A 237 12.38 -17.94 -14.00
N ASN A 238 11.33 -18.75 -14.07
CA ASN A 238 11.25 -19.88 -14.98
C ASN A 238 9.82 -20.03 -15.51
N ALA A 239 9.65 -20.90 -16.49
CA ALA A 239 8.34 -21.26 -16.99
C ALA A 239 8.25 -22.77 -17.28
N ILE A 240 7.02 -23.24 -17.33
CA ILE A 240 6.63 -24.63 -17.59
C ILE A 240 5.45 -24.55 -18.57
N GLY A 241 5.66 -25.01 -19.80
CA GLY A 241 4.61 -25.28 -20.77
C GLY A 241 4.13 -26.72 -20.63
N TRP A 242 2.81 -26.90 -20.55
CA TRP A 242 2.23 -28.21 -20.26
C TRP A 242 0.94 -28.47 -21.03
N SER A 243 0.70 -29.75 -21.30
CA SER A 243 -0.57 -30.27 -21.82
C SER A 243 -0.94 -31.53 -21.05
N SER A 244 -0.93 -32.72 -21.65
CA SER A 244 -1.10 -33.99 -20.90
C SER A 244 0.09 -34.34 -20.00
N LYS A 245 1.22 -33.64 -20.20
CA LYS A 245 2.47 -33.73 -19.45
C LYS A 245 3.20 -32.40 -19.57
N ILE A 246 4.27 -32.21 -18.81
CA ILE A 246 5.22 -31.13 -19.05
C ILE A 246 5.88 -31.38 -20.41
N GLN A 247 5.74 -30.43 -21.32
CA GLN A 247 6.30 -30.51 -22.68
C GLN A 247 7.61 -29.74 -22.77
N VAL A 248 7.63 -28.56 -22.16
CA VAL A 248 8.76 -27.65 -22.20
C VAL A 248 8.90 -26.95 -20.85
N SER A 249 10.12 -26.77 -20.37
CA SER A 249 10.37 -26.09 -19.10
C SER A 249 11.76 -25.47 -19.09
N SER A 250 11.91 -24.35 -18.40
CA SER A 250 13.22 -23.75 -18.10
C SER A 250 13.60 -23.96 -16.64
N THR A 251 14.90 -23.93 -16.38
CA THR A 251 15.43 -23.83 -15.01
C THR A 251 15.38 -22.38 -14.55
N PHE A 252 15.35 -22.15 -13.23
CA PHE A 252 15.41 -20.80 -12.67
C PHE A 252 16.69 -20.09 -13.09
N ALA A 253 16.52 -18.96 -13.77
CA ALA A 253 17.59 -18.08 -14.19
C ALA A 253 17.34 -16.66 -13.70
N TRP A 254 18.42 -15.89 -13.55
CA TRP A 254 18.34 -14.46 -13.29
C TRP A 254 17.77 -13.74 -14.52
N GLY A 255 16.81 -12.84 -14.29
CA GLY A 255 16.08 -12.14 -15.34
C GLY A 255 15.00 -12.99 -16.02
N THR A 256 14.59 -12.57 -17.22
CA THR A 256 13.48 -13.20 -17.97
C THR A 256 13.90 -13.87 -19.27
N LEU A 257 15.16 -13.69 -19.71
CA LEU A 257 15.64 -14.11 -21.04
C LEU A 257 15.38 -15.60 -21.32
N ARG A 258 15.82 -16.48 -20.41
CA ARG A 258 15.65 -17.94 -20.58
C ARG A 258 14.19 -18.38 -20.51
N THR A 259 13.41 -17.74 -19.65
CA THR A 259 11.96 -17.98 -19.57
C THR A 259 11.28 -17.71 -20.91
N ARG A 260 11.68 -16.63 -21.60
CA ARG A 260 11.17 -16.28 -22.93
C ARG A 260 11.64 -17.25 -24.01
N SER A 261 12.95 -17.44 -24.14
CA SER A 261 13.54 -18.22 -25.23
C SER A 261 13.25 -19.71 -25.13
N ASP A 262 13.33 -20.25 -23.92
CA ASP A 262 13.30 -21.71 -23.71
C ASP A 262 11.87 -22.22 -23.59
N VAL A 263 10.89 -21.35 -23.28
CA VAL A 263 9.50 -21.74 -23.01
C VAL A 263 8.51 -20.85 -23.74
N ILE A 264 8.35 -19.58 -23.36
CA ILE A 264 7.20 -18.75 -23.81
C ILE A 264 7.13 -18.68 -25.34
N ASN A 265 8.24 -18.38 -26.01
CA ASN A 265 8.23 -18.18 -27.45
C ASN A 265 8.04 -19.49 -28.23
N VAL A 266 8.37 -20.62 -27.63
CA VAL A 266 8.30 -21.96 -28.24
C VAL A 266 7.05 -22.75 -27.85
N LEU A 267 6.17 -22.22 -26.98
CA LEU A 267 4.91 -22.88 -26.62
C LEU A 267 4.12 -23.31 -27.86
N ALA A 268 3.60 -24.53 -27.84
CA ALA A 268 2.89 -25.11 -28.97
C ALA A 268 1.65 -25.84 -28.48
N ALA A 269 0.49 -25.38 -28.93
CA ALA A 269 -0.77 -25.92 -28.46
C ALA A 269 -1.02 -27.34 -29.02
N GLY A 270 -1.33 -28.30 -28.13
CA GLY A 270 -1.63 -29.68 -28.48
C GLY A 270 -1.71 -30.62 -27.28
N GLY A 271 -2.38 -31.75 -27.45
CA GLY A 271 -2.58 -32.75 -26.38
C GLY A 271 -3.77 -32.41 -25.46
N GLY A 272 -3.90 -33.17 -24.37
CA GLY A 272 -4.90 -32.92 -23.32
C GLY A 272 -4.45 -31.87 -22.31
N THR A 273 -5.19 -31.72 -21.22
CA THR A 273 -5.01 -30.74 -20.16
C THR A 273 -4.82 -31.49 -18.84
N GLU A 274 -3.60 -31.46 -18.27
CA GLU A 274 -3.26 -32.12 -17.02
C GLU A 274 -2.38 -31.22 -16.13
N SER A 275 -3.02 -30.42 -15.27
CA SER A 275 -2.37 -29.40 -14.44
C SER A 275 -1.66 -29.94 -13.18
N GLY A 276 -1.88 -31.20 -12.79
CA GLY A 276 -1.30 -31.76 -11.56
C GLY A 276 0.23 -31.82 -11.56
N ALA A 277 0.81 -32.39 -12.62
CA ALA A 277 2.27 -32.49 -12.79
C ALA A 277 2.99 -31.13 -12.90
N PRO A 278 2.54 -30.16 -13.71
CA PRO A 278 3.17 -28.85 -13.79
C PRO A 278 3.02 -28.05 -12.49
N MET A 279 1.89 -28.14 -11.79
CA MET A 279 1.73 -27.47 -10.48
C MET A 279 2.68 -28.06 -9.42
N LYS A 280 2.85 -29.39 -9.40
CA LYS A 280 3.87 -30.05 -8.59
C LYS A 280 5.27 -29.54 -8.91
N SER A 281 5.63 -29.50 -10.19
CA SER A 281 6.96 -29.06 -10.62
C SER A 281 7.22 -27.59 -10.29
N ALA A 282 6.22 -26.71 -10.40
CA ALA A 282 6.32 -25.31 -9.99
C ALA A 282 6.58 -25.17 -8.48
N TYR A 283 5.86 -25.94 -7.66
CA TYR A 283 6.08 -25.97 -6.21
C TYR A 283 7.49 -26.48 -5.85
N GLU A 284 7.92 -27.60 -6.44
CA GLU A 284 9.24 -28.20 -6.20
C GLU A 284 10.36 -27.28 -6.69
N GLY A 285 10.19 -26.59 -7.82
CA GLY A 285 11.16 -25.62 -8.32
C GLY A 285 11.44 -24.46 -7.33
N LEU A 286 10.40 -24.00 -6.62
CA LEU A 286 10.50 -22.90 -5.65
C LEU A 286 10.93 -23.33 -4.24
N THR A 287 10.90 -24.63 -3.96
CA THR A 287 11.17 -25.19 -2.62
C THR A 287 12.44 -26.04 -2.57
N THR A 288 12.80 -26.75 -3.64
CA THR A 288 13.82 -27.82 -3.64
C THR A 288 14.72 -27.82 -4.90
N THR A 289 15.20 -26.67 -5.35
CA THR A 289 16.14 -26.61 -6.48
C THR A 289 17.59 -26.98 -6.06
N ASP A 290 18.27 -27.83 -6.82
CA ASP A 290 19.74 -28.05 -6.86
C ASP A 290 20.51 -27.98 -5.52
N SER A 291 20.08 -28.74 -4.51
CA SER A 291 20.71 -28.80 -3.17
C SER A 291 20.64 -27.50 -2.35
N LYS A 292 19.97 -26.44 -2.83
CA LYS A 292 19.77 -25.13 -2.16
C LYS A 292 18.45 -24.50 -2.61
N SER A 293 17.50 -24.31 -1.68
CA SER A 293 16.22 -23.61 -1.98
C SER A 293 16.43 -22.24 -2.64
N GLU A 294 15.47 -21.71 -3.42
CA GLU A 294 15.54 -20.36 -4.01
C GLU A 294 15.89 -19.27 -2.97
N THR A 295 15.45 -19.44 -1.72
CA THR A 295 15.85 -18.58 -0.60
C THR A 295 17.37 -18.53 -0.43
N GLN A 296 18.06 -19.67 -0.49
CA GLN A 296 19.52 -19.75 -0.38
C GLN A 296 20.23 -19.16 -1.61
N VAL A 297 19.66 -19.34 -2.80
CA VAL A 297 20.20 -18.75 -4.04
C VAL A 297 20.14 -17.22 -3.96
N HIS A 298 19.00 -16.67 -3.56
CA HIS A 298 18.84 -15.24 -3.35
C HIS A 298 19.76 -14.70 -2.24
N LEU A 299 19.89 -15.40 -1.11
CA LEU A 299 20.81 -15.03 -0.04
C LEU A 299 22.28 -14.97 -0.52
N SER A 300 22.69 -15.87 -1.41
CA SER A 300 24.07 -15.93 -1.92
C SER A 300 24.49 -14.68 -2.72
N VAL A 301 23.52 -13.94 -3.28
CA VAL A 301 23.75 -12.68 -4.01
C VAL A 301 23.36 -11.44 -3.18
N GLY A 302 23.09 -11.62 -1.88
CA GLY A 302 22.77 -10.54 -0.94
C GLY A 302 21.30 -10.13 -0.88
N ASN A 303 20.39 -10.93 -1.47
CA ASN A 303 18.95 -10.68 -1.36
C ASN A 303 18.40 -11.35 -0.10
N THR A 304 17.98 -10.55 0.88
CA THR A 304 17.56 -11.03 2.21
C THR A 304 16.06 -11.23 2.37
N ASN A 305 15.25 -10.61 1.50
CA ASN A 305 13.81 -10.80 1.45
C ASN A 305 13.41 -11.33 0.07
N LEU A 306 12.63 -12.41 0.06
CA LEU A 306 12.25 -13.13 -1.15
C LEU A 306 10.75 -13.43 -1.12
N THR A 307 10.04 -12.94 -2.13
CA THR A 307 8.65 -13.33 -2.39
C THR A 307 8.59 -14.34 -3.53
N LYS A 308 7.86 -15.43 -3.33
CA LYS A 308 7.75 -16.53 -4.30
C LYS A 308 6.39 -16.51 -4.96
N TYR A 309 6.37 -16.67 -6.28
CA TYR A 309 5.18 -16.58 -7.10
C TYR A 309 5.02 -17.80 -8.00
N ILE A 310 3.79 -18.29 -8.12
CA ILE A 310 3.37 -19.20 -9.18
C ILE A 310 2.26 -18.49 -9.95
N VAL A 311 2.40 -18.43 -11.27
CA VAL A 311 1.34 -17.98 -12.18
C VAL A 311 0.83 -19.21 -12.91
N LEU A 312 -0.33 -19.73 -12.50
CA LEU A 312 -1.00 -20.86 -13.12
C LEU A 312 -2.07 -20.35 -14.08
N MET A 313 -2.04 -20.81 -15.32
CA MET A 313 -3.02 -20.40 -16.33
C MET A 313 -3.50 -21.61 -17.11
N THR A 314 -4.82 -21.70 -17.34
CA THR A 314 -5.46 -22.71 -18.19
C THR A 314 -6.72 -22.15 -18.86
N ASP A 315 -7.05 -22.67 -20.03
CA ASP A 315 -8.27 -22.37 -20.77
C ASP A 315 -9.31 -23.51 -20.73
N GLY A 316 -9.03 -24.56 -19.96
CA GLY A 316 -9.76 -25.81 -20.00
C GLY A 316 -9.96 -26.46 -18.63
N GLU A 317 -10.40 -27.71 -18.68
CA GLU A 317 -10.58 -28.60 -17.54
C GLU A 317 -9.59 -29.73 -17.65
N ASN A 318 -9.12 -30.23 -16.50
CA ASN A 318 -8.29 -31.42 -16.52
C ASN A 318 -9.06 -32.61 -17.10
N ASN A 319 -8.38 -33.48 -17.86
CA ASN A 319 -9.03 -34.67 -18.41
C ASN A 319 -9.37 -35.71 -17.34
N ALA A 320 -8.74 -35.66 -16.16
CA ALA A 320 -9.01 -36.54 -15.03
C ALA A 320 -9.22 -35.78 -13.70
N SER A 321 -10.23 -36.19 -12.93
CA SER A 321 -10.53 -35.62 -11.59
C SER A 321 -9.41 -35.86 -10.57
N SER A 322 -8.59 -36.90 -10.74
CA SER A 322 -7.37 -37.12 -9.95
C SER A 322 -6.33 -36.01 -10.16
N SER A 323 -6.34 -35.36 -11.32
CA SER A 323 -5.48 -34.23 -11.63
C SER A 323 -5.92 -32.99 -10.86
N ASP A 324 -7.23 -32.71 -10.77
CA ASP A 324 -7.78 -31.62 -9.95
C ASP A 324 -7.34 -31.75 -8.50
N ALA A 325 -7.48 -32.95 -7.93
CA ALA A 325 -7.06 -33.25 -6.56
C ALA A 325 -5.54 -33.03 -6.37
N THR A 326 -4.73 -33.44 -7.36
CA THR A 326 -3.28 -33.24 -7.32
C THR A 326 -2.92 -31.76 -7.41
N THR A 327 -3.52 -31.01 -8.33
CA THR A 327 -3.34 -29.57 -8.48
C THR A 327 -3.66 -28.86 -7.17
N LEU A 328 -4.83 -29.09 -6.59
CA LEU A 328 -5.25 -28.48 -5.32
C LEU A 328 -4.35 -28.85 -4.14
N THR A 329 -3.84 -30.09 -4.11
CA THR A 329 -2.87 -30.52 -3.10
C THR A 329 -1.60 -29.66 -3.14
N TYR A 330 -1.05 -29.43 -4.32
CA TYR A 330 0.16 -28.61 -4.47
C TYR A 330 -0.12 -27.11 -4.35
N CYS A 331 -1.31 -26.63 -4.73
CA CYS A 331 -1.73 -25.25 -4.42
C CYS A 331 -1.77 -25.01 -2.91
N THR A 332 -2.31 -25.96 -2.15
CA THR A 332 -2.35 -25.88 -0.68
C THR A 332 -0.94 -25.87 -0.09
N LYS A 333 -0.08 -26.82 -0.49
CA LYS A 333 1.32 -26.87 -0.05
C LYS A 333 2.10 -25.59 -0.36
N ALA A 334 1.88 -25.02 -1.55
CA ALA A 334 2.51 -23.76 -1.95
C ALA A 334 2.05 -22.60 -1.05
N LYS A 335 0.73 -22.48 -0.80
CA LYS A 335 0.16 -21.46 0.09
C LYS A 335 0.68 -21.61 1.52
N ASP A 336 0.77 -22.83 2.05
CA ASP A 336 1.30 -23.12 3.39
C ASP A 336 2.78 -22.72 3.55
N LYS A 337 3.53 -22.65 2.43
CA LYS A 337 4.92 -22.20 2.38
C LYS A 337 5.07 -20.71 2.07
N GLY A 338 3.96 -19.95 2.05
CA GLY A 338 3.96 -18.53 1.76
C GLY A 338 4.21 -18.19 0.28
N ILE A 339 4.03 -19.15 -0.62
CA ILE A 339 4.11 -18.93 -2.06
C ILE A 339 2.76 -18.35 -2.53
N LYS A 340 2.81 -17.21 -3.19
CA LYS A 340 1.64 -16.53 -3.77
C LYS A 340 1.30 -17.17 -5.11
N ILE A 341 0.05 -17.56 -5.31
CA ILE A 341 -0.42 -18.23 -6.52
C ILE A 341 -1.40 -17.32 -7.23
N TYR A 342 -0.96 -16.74 -8.34
CA TYR A 342 -1.85 -16.13 -9.34
C TYR A 342 -2.44 -17.22 -10.21
N SER A 343 -3.74 -17.14 -10.43
CA SER A 343 -4.48 -18.09 -11.25
C SER A 343 -5.26 -17.33 -12.33
N VAL A 344 -5.11 -17.74 -13.58
CA VAL A 344 -5.72 -17.07 -14.73
C VAL A 344 -6.57 -18.07 -15.51
N ALA A 345 -7.89 -17.91 -15.44
CA ALA A 345 -8.85 -18.70 -16.20
C ALA A 345 -9.13 -17.99 -17.53
N PHE A 346 -8.65 -18.55 -18.65
CA PHE A 346 -8.76 -17.89 -19.95
C PHE A 346 -9.83 -18.53 -20.83
N MET A 347 -11.00 -17.91 -20.96
CA MET A 347 -12.14 -18.45 -21.71
C MET A 347 -12.45 -19.91 -21.30
N ALA A 348 -12.28 -20.19 -20.00
CA ALA A 348 -12.35 -21.52 -19.43
C ALA A 348 -13.79 -21.90 -19.04
N PRO A 349 -14.14 -23.20 -19.07
CA PRO A 349 -15.41 -23.69 -18.57
C PRO A 349 -15.51 -23.59 -17.04
N THR A 350 -16.70 -23.83 -16.49
CA THR A 350 -17.02 -23.59 -15.08
C THR A 350 -16.16 -24.42 -14.12
N ALA A 351 -15.85 -25.69 -14.41
CA ALA A 351 -15.05 -26.46 -13.47
C ALA A 351 -13.58 -26.00 -13.48
N GLY A 352 -13.03 -25.63 -14.64
CA GLY A 352 -11.71 -25.00 -14.75
C GLY A 352 -11.62 -23.69 -13.97
N LYS A 353 -12.66 -22.84 -14.04
CA LYS A 353 -12.79 -21.62 -13.23
C LYS A 353 -12.78 -21.92 -11.73
N ASN A 354 -13.55 -22.92 -11.29
CA ASN A 354 -13.63 -23.31 -9.87
C ASN A 354 -12.30 -23.88 -9.34
N LEU A 355 -11.60 -24.68 -10.15
CA LEU A 355 -10.28 -25.21 -9.82
C LEU A 355 -9.27 -24.07 -9.59
N LEU A 356 -9.19 -23.13 -10.54
CA LEU A 356 -8.27 -22.00 -10.46
C LEU A 356 -8.61 -21.06 -9.30
N LEU A 357 -9.90 -20.77 -9.09
CA LEU A 357 -10.36 -19.95 -7.96
C LEU A 357 -9.93 -20.56 -6.61
N SER A 358 -10.02 -21.89 -6.48
CA SER A 358 -9.61 -22.61 -5.27
C SER A 358 -8.09 -22.67 -5.09
N CYS A 359 -7.35 -22.69 -6.21
CA CYS A 359 -5.89 -22.70 -6.20
C CYS A 359 -5.31 -21.33 -5.81
N ALA A 360 -5.95 -20.23 -6.21
CA ALA A 360 -5.51 -18.86 -5.93
C ALA A 360 -5.19 -18.59 -4.45
N SER A 361 -4.27 -17.65 -4.19
CA SER A 361 -3.94 -17.18 -2.84
C SER A 361 -4.94 -16.16 -2.26
N GLY A 362 -6.06 -15.91 -2.94
CA GLY A 362 -7.12 -14.99 -2.52
C GLY A 362 -7.80 -14.33 -3.71
N ALA A 363 -8.81 -13.48 -3.45
CA ALA A 363 -9.58 -12.83 -4.51
C ALA A 363 -8.73 -11.95 -5.44
N GLY A 364 -7.70 -11.27 -4.92
CA GLY A 364 -6.76 -10.47 -5.72
C GLY A 364 -5.81 -11.29 -6.58
N TYR A 365 -5.73 -12.61 -6.36
CA TYR A 365 -4.85 -13.52 -7.08
C TYR A 365 -5.58 -14.35 -8.15
N TYR A 366 -6.88 -14.13 -8.35
CA TYR A 366 -7.67 -14.83 -9.36
C TYR A 366 -8.10 -13.87 -10.47
N PHE A 367 -7.85 -14.26 -11.72
CA PHE A 367 -8.23 -13.51 -12.90
C PHE A 367 -9.07 -14.38 -13.83
N GLN A 368 -10.25 -13.88 -14.19
CA GLN A 368 -11.08 -14.46 -15.22
C GLN A 368 -10.97 -13.59 -16.48
N ALA A 369 -10.40 -14.16 -17.55
CA ALA A 369 -10.19 -13.48 -18.82
C ALA A 369 -11.09 -14.11 -19.89
N GLU A 370 -12.08 -13.38 -20.39
CA GLU A 370 -13.01 -13.87 -21.44
C GLU A 370 -12.60 -13.39 -22.84
N SER A 371 -11.54 -12.58 -22.93
CA SER A 371 -11.01 -12.05 -24.18
C SER A 371 -9.49 -11.91 -24.11
N MET A 372 -8.85 -11.76 -25.28
CA MET A 372 -7.42 -11.45 -25.35
C MET A 372 -7.10 -10.16 -24.57
N SER A 373 -7.95 -9.14 -24.64
CA SER A 373 -7.73 -7.88 -23.90
C SER A 373 -7.71 -8.11 -22.39
N ASP A 374 -8.62 -8.94 -21.88
CA ASP A 374 -8.67 -9.25 -20.45
C ASP A 374 -7.45 -10.07 -20.02
N LEU A 375 -6.98 -10.97 -20.88
CA LEU A 375 -5.76 -11.74 -20.64
C LEU A 375 -4.53 -10.83 -20.55
N LEU A 376 -4.37 -9.90 -21.49
CA LEU A 376 -3.26 -8.92 -21.46
C LEU A 376 -3.33 -8.05 -20.20
N LYS A 377 -4.53 -7.61 -19.79
CA LYS A 377 -4.74 -6.84 -18.55
C LYS A 377 -4.37 -7.65 -17.31
N ALA A 378 -4.78 -8.91 -17.23
CA ALA A 378 -4.46 -9.80 -16.12
C ALA A 378 -2.95 -9.98 -15.95
N PHE A 379 -2.24 -10.33 -17.02
CA PHE A 379 -0.78 -10.50 -16.97
C PHE A 379 -0.03 -9.19 -16.72
N THR A 380 -0.53 -8.07 -17.22
CA THR A 380 0.02 -6.74 -16.92
C THR A 380 -0.16 -6.40 -15.44
N ALA A 381 -1.33 -6.66 -14.86
CA ALA A 381 -1.60 -6.44 -13.45
C ALA A 381 -0.70 -7.30 -12.56
N ILE A 382 -0.59 -8.60 -12.86
CA ILE A 382 0.31 -9.52 -12.14
C ILE A 382 1.76 -9.02 -12.21
N GLY A 383 2.25 -8.65 -13.40
CA GLY A 383 3.60 -8.12 -13.58
C GLY A 383 3.83 -6.82 -12.82
N SER A 384 2.85 -5.91 -12.84
CA SER A 384 2.89 -4.65 -12.10
C SER A 384 2.88 -4.86 -10.59
N GLU A 385 2.07 -5.78 -10.06
CA GLU A 385 2.01 -6.07 -8.63
C GLU A 385 3.31 -6.73 -8.16
N ALA A 386 3.74 -7.79 -8.84
CA ALA A 386 4.97 -8.49 -8.53
C ALA A 386 6.22 -7.61 -8.64
N SER A 387 6.21 -6.62 -9.55
CA SER A 387 7.28 -5.61 -9.64
C SER A 387 7.15 -4.50 -8.59
N SER A 388 5.94 -4.09 -8.21
CA SER A 388 5.71 -3.07 -7.18
C SER A 388 6.16 -3.53 -5.80
N GLU A 389 6.03 -4.82 -5.48
CA GLU A 389 6.55 -5.39 -4.24
C GLU A 389 8.09 -5.37 -4.16
N LYS A 390 8.79 -5.13 -5.27
CA LYS A 390 10.25 -4.87 -5.30
C LYS A 390 10.61 -3.43 -4.95
N VAL A 391 9.64 -2.52 -4.97
CA VAL A 391 9.86 -1.09 -4.70
C VAL A 391 9.74 -0.87 -3.19
N LEU A 392 10.89 -0.65 -2.54
CA LEU A 392 11.08 0.07 -1.28
C LEU A 392 9.85 0.08 -0.35
N VAL A 393 9.70 -0.98 0.45
CA VAL A 393 8.66 -1.00 1.49
C VAL A 393 9.02 0.03 2.55
N THR A 394 8.24 1.09 2.59
CA THR A 394 8.20 2.09 3.65
C THR A 394 7.66 1.45 4.91
N GLN A 395 8.41 1.53 6.01
CA GLN A 395 7.91 1.22 7.35
C GLN A 395 8.08 2.45 8.24
#